data_AF-A0A0D3GK70-F1
#
_entry.id   AF-A0A0D3GK70-F1
#
_cell.length_a   1.000
_cell.length_b   1.000
_cell.length_c   1.000
_cell.angle_alpha   90.00
_cell.angle_beta   90.00
_cell.angle_gamma   90.00
#
_symmetry.space_group_name_H-M   'P 1'
#
loop_
_entity.id
_entity.type
_entity.pdbx_description
1 polymer ?
#
loop_
_entity_poly.entity_id
_entity_poly.type
_entity_poly.pdbx_seq_one_letter_code
_entity_poly.pdbx_strand_id
1 'polypeptide(L)'
;MAMAVRVAAGLVVALLLAGDASAATLALYNRDLNRVCPAGLAVRGGGGDNRVVGCRSACAAYGAPQYCCTGQFGSPQQCKPTAYSRLFKTACPKAYSYAYDDPTSILTCSAGASYIVTFCPHRR
;
A
#
# COMPACT_ATOMS: atom_id res chain seq x y z
N MET A 1 -20.12 2.42 0.04
CA MET A 1 -18.82 3.10 -0.24
C MET A 1 -17.69 2.14 0.06
N ALA A 2 -16.58 2.19 -0.69
CA ALA A 2 -15.46 1.26 -0.51
C ALA A 2 -14.17 2.05 -0.24
N MET A 3 -13.48 1.73 0.85
CA MET A 3 -12.17 2.28 1.17
C MET A 3 -11.10 1.23 0.91
N ALA A 4 -10.09 1.58 0.12
CA ALA A 4 -8.92 0.73 -0.09
C ALA A 4 -7.68 1.46 0.43
N VAL A 5 -6.97 0.81 1.34
CA VAL A 5 -5.68 1.32 1.79
C VAL A 5 -4.61 0.74 0.89
N ARG A 6 -3.87 1.60 0.18
CA ARG A 6 -2.80 1.19 -0.72
C ARG A 6 -1.46 1.58 -0.13
N VAL A 7 -0.47 0.70 -0.26
CA VAL A 7 0.91 1.08 0.00
C VAL A 7 1.44 1.80 -1.23
N ALA A 8 1.60 3.13 -1.14
CA ALA A 8 2.18 3.96 -2.18
C ALA A 8 3.42 4.68 -1.65
N ALA A 9 4.57 4.45 -2.27
CA ALA A 9 5.84 5.13 -1.96
C ALA A 9 6.29 5.03 -0.47
N GLY A 10 6.00 3.93 0.21
CA GLY A 10 6.37 3.73 1.62
C GLY A 10 5.44 4.44 2.59
N LEU A 11 4.40 5.11 2.07
CA LEU A 11 3.28 5.57 2.87
C LEU A 11 2.09 4.64 2.66
N VAL A 12 1.44 4.35 3.76
CA VAL A 12 0.11 3.74 3.76
C VAL A 12 -0.87 4.87 3.49
N VAL A 13 -1.31 4.97 2.24
CA VAL A 13 -2.29 5.97 1.82
C VAL A 13 -3.66 5.32 1.80
N ALA A 14 -4.55 5.81 2.66
CA ALA A 14 -5.94 5.43 2.61
C ALA A 14 -6.60 6.20 1.46
N LEU A 15 -7.02 5.50 0.40
CA LEU A 15 -7.69 6.13 -0.73
C LEU A 15 -9.21 5.98 -0.55
N LEU A 16 -9.91 7.11 -0.47
CA LEU A 16 -11.36 7.19 -0.39
C LEU A 16 -11.96 7.09 -1.80
N LEU A 17 -12.96 6.23 -1.99
CA LEU A 17 -13.87 6.31 -3.12
C LEU A 17 -15.27 6.69 -2.58
N ALA A 18 -15.49 8.03 -2.45
CA ALA A 18 -16.70 8.76 -2.00
C ALA A 18 -17.21 8.50 -0.54
N GLY A 19 -17.82 9.52 0.14
CA GLY A 19 -17.87 9.65 1.63
C GLY A 19 -19.21 9.81 2.42
N ASP A 20 -19.09 9.75 3.77
CA ASP A 20 -19.62 10.55 4.93
C ASP A 20 -20.63 9.98 6.02
N ALA A 21 -20.16 9.52 7.22
CA ALA A 21 -20.82 9.01 8.49
C ALA A 21 -20.93 7.49 8.96
N SER A 22 -19.80 6.86 9.29
CA SER A 22 -19.58 5.65 10.14
C SER A 22 -18.07 5.41 10.25
N ALA A 23 -17.51 5.52 11.46
CA ALA A 23 -16.08 5.42 11.74
C ALA A 23 -15.59 3.96 11.63
N ALA A 24 -15.18 3.55 10.43
CA ALA A 24 -14.40 2.33 10.27
C ALA A 24 -12.94 2.63 10.63
N THR A 25 -12.54 2.31 11.87
CA THR A 25 -11.11 2.39 12.26
C THR A 25 -10.38 1.18 11.70
N LEU A 26 -9.75 1.33 10.54
CA LEU A 26 -8.75 0.37 10.10
C LEU A 26 -7.45 0.63 10.86
N ALA A 27 -7.27 -0.03 12.00
CA ALA A 27 -5.98 -0.11 12.65
C ALA A 27 -5.05 -0.97 11.76
N LEU A 28 -4.23 -0.27 11.01
CA LEU A 28 -3.17 -0.87 10.22
C LEU A 28 -1.94 -0.95 11.12
N TYR A 29 -1.65 -2.16 11.59
CA TYR A 29 -0.35 -2.41 12.19
C TYR A 29 0.70 -2.34 11.08
N ASN A 30 1.28 -1.15 10.94
CA ASN A 30 2.27 -0.87 9.91
C ASN A 30 3.66 -1.04 10.51
N ARG A 31 4.40 -2.03 10.02
CA ARG A 31 5.85 -2.03 10.21
C ARG A 31 6.43 -0.86 9.42
N ASP A 32 7.51 -0.26 9.93
CA ASP A 32 8.27 0.75 9.18
C ASP A 32 8.91 0.10 7.94
N LEU A 33 8.25 0.27 6.80
CA LEU A 33 8.70 -0.29 5.51
C LEU A 33 10.07 0.22 5.11
N ASN A 34 10.50 1.40 5.58
CA ASN A 34 11.81 1.94 5.26
C ASN A 34 12.95 1.09 5.84
N ARG A 35 12.70 0.35 6.93
CA ARG A 35 13.71 -0.55 7.54
C ARG A 35 13.92 -1.85 6.78
N VAL A 36 12.91 -2.30 6.03
CA VAL A 36 12.93 -3.58 5.29
C VAL A 36 12.89 -3.37 3.78
N CYS A 37 13.00 -2.11 3.32
CA CYS A 37 12.89 -1.79 1.91
C CYS A 37 14.09 -2.33 1.11
N PRO A 38 13.87 -3.16 0.08
CA PRO A 38 14.93 -3.62 -0.80
C PRO A 38 15.64 -2.44 -1.49
N ALA A 39 16.95 -2.57 -1.74
CA ALA A 39 17.76 -1.50 -2.31
C ALA A 39 17.20 -0.94 -3.64
N GLY A 40 16.68 -1.80 -4.52
CA GLY A 40 16.08 -1.39 -5.80
C GLY A 40 14.74 -0.63 -5.67
N LEU A 41 14.13 -0.62 -4.48
CA LEU A 41 12.89 0.10 -4.19
C LEU A 41 13.12 1.31 -3.26
N ALA A 42 14.28 1.40 -2.63
CA ALA A 42 14.57 2.40 -1.61
C ALA A 42 14.69 3.81 -2.19
N VAL A 43 13.95 4.74 -1.62
CA VAL A 43 14.14 6.18 -1.83
C VAL A 43 14.99 6.70 -0.70
N ARG A 44 16.12 7.33 -1.02
CA ARG A 44 17.06 7.84 -0.03
C ARG A 44 16.99 9.35 0.09
N GLY A 45 17.10 9.85 1.32
CA GLY A 45 17.14 11.27 1.60
C GLY A 45 18.47 11.90 1.18
N GLY A 46 18.45 13.20 0.84
CA GLY A 46 19.65 13.95 0.45
C GLY A 46 20.55 14.40 1.61
N GLY A 47 20.21 14.07 2.86
CA GLY A 47 20.85 14.59 4.07
C GLY A 47 22.18 13.94 4.48
N GLY A 48 22.87 13.25 3.57
CA GLY A 48 24.19 12.65 3.82
C GLY A 48 24.20 11.35 4.67
N ASP A 49 23.12 11.03 5.38
CA ASP A 49 22.98 9.85 6.24
C ASP A 49 22.61 8.56 5.47
N ASN A 50 22.48 8.64 4.14
CA ASN A 50 22.07 7.56 3.25
C ASN A 50 20.76 6.87 3.69
N ARG A 51 19.93 7.55 4.49
CA ARG A 51 18.74 6.96 5.11
C ARG A 51 17.64 6.73 4.09
N VAL A 52 16.99 5.58 4.17
CA VAL A 52 15.77 5.30 3.40
C VAL A 52 14.63 6.12 3.99
N VAL A 53 14.04 7.00 3.17
CA VAL A 53 12.93 7.88 3.53
C VAL A 53 11.61 7.46 2.88
N GLY A 54 11.66 6.50 1.95
CA GLY A 54 10.49 5.93 1.31
C GLY A 54 10.80 4.60 0.62
N CYS A 55 9.76 3.85 0.27
CA CYS A 55 9.89 2.57 -0.42
C CYS A 55 8.93 2.49 -1.61
N ARG A 56 9.45 2.53 -2.83
CA ARG A 56 8.64 2.47 -4.06
C ARG A 56 8.01 1.09 -4.21
N SER A 57 6.84 1.04 -4.84
CA SER A 57 6.31 -0.24 -5.32
C SER A 57 7.17 -0.76 -6.47
N ALA A 58 7.13 -2.06 -6.74
CA ALA A 58 7.85 -2.65 -7.87
C ALA A 58 7.42 -2.06 -9.22
N CYS A 59 6.14 -1.72 -9.38
CA CYS A 59 5.67 -1.02 -10.58
C CYS A 59 6.31 0.36 -10.72
N ALA A 60 6.35 1.16 -9.65
CA ALA A 60 6.95 2.49 -9.68
C ALA A 60 8.48 2.47 -9.85
N ALA A 61 9.15 1.40 -9.43
CA ALA A 61 10.60 1.25 -9.57
C ALA A 61 11.01 0.70 -10.95
N TYR A 62 10.28 -0.28 -11.48
CA TYR A 62 10.71 -1.06 -12.64
C TYR A 62 9.81 -0.95 -13.86
N GLY A 63 8.56 -0.48 -13.72
CA GLY A 63 7.62 -0.30 -14.83
C GLY A 63 7.20 -1.58 -15.57
N ALA A 64 7.62 -2.76 -15.10
CA ALA A 64 7.41 -3.99 -15.86
C ALA A 64 5.94 -4.47 -15.81
N PRO A 65 5.40 -5.04 -16.89
CA PRO A 65 4.00 -5.46 -16.97
C PRO A 65 3.55 -6.39 -15.84
N GLN A 66 4.41 -7.30 -15.38
CA GLN A 66 4.13 -8.22 -14.28
C GLN A 66 4.02 -7.51 -12.92
N TYR A 67 4.60 -6.33 -12.75
CA TYR A 67 4.50 -5.55 -11.50
C TYR A 67 3.36 -4.53 -11.56
N CYS A 68 3.08 -3.99 -12.74
CA CYS A 68 2.04 -3.01 -12.97
C CYS A 68 0.68 -3.64 -13.33
N CYS A 69 0.64 -4.95 -13.56
CA CYS A 69 -0.52 -5.70 -14.01
C CYS A 69 -1.13 -5.11 -15.29
N THR A 70 -0.30 -4.96 -16.32
CA THR A 70 -0.70 -4.43 -17.64
C THR A 70 -0.45 -5.44 -18.76
N GLY A 71 -1.07 -5.24 -19.92
CA GLY A 71 -0.93 -6.13 -21.08
C GLY A 71 -1.37 -7.55 -20.76
N GLN A 72 -0.48 -8.53 -20.97
CA GLN A 72 -0.71 -9.95 -20.65
C GLN A 72 -0.88 -10.24 -19.14
N PHE A 73 -0.61 -9.26 -18.28
CA PHE A 73 -0.88 -9.34 -16.84
C PHE A 73 -2.08 -8.48 -16.43
N GLY A 74 -2.91 -8.05 -17.39
CA GLY A 74 -4.08 -7.19 -17.16
C GLY A 74 -5.30 -7.88 -16.55
N SER A 75 -5.14 -9.08 -15.99
CA SER A 75 -6.20 -9.82 -15.30
C SER A 75 -5.71 -10.38 -13.96
N PRO A 76 -6.60 -10.53 -12.95
CA PRO A 76 -6.25 -11.16 -11.67
C PRO A 76 -5.69 -12.57 -11.81
N GLN A 77 -6.12 -13.30 -12.85
CA GLN A 77 -5.67 -14.65 -13.14
C GLN A 77 -4.21 -14.66 -13.60
N GLN A 78 -3.78 -13.63 -14.34
CA GLN A 78 -2.44 -13.55 -14.92
C GLN A 78 -1.46 -12.74 -14.04
N CYS A 79 -1.90 -11.67 -13.38
CA CYS A 79 -1.03 -10.92 -12.47
C CYS A 79 -0.94 -11.58 -11.10
N LYS A 80 0.10 -12.37 -10.89
CA LYS A 80 0.31 -13.07 -9.62
C LYS A 80 1.09 -12.22 -8.60
N PRO A 81 0.89 -12.45 -7.29
CA PRO A 81 1.70 -11.82 -6.26
C PRO A 81 3.19 -12.13 -6.42
N THR A 82 4.02 -11.09 -6.37
CA THR A 82 5.48 -11.15 -6.51
C THR A 82 6.17 -11.12 -5.13
N ALA A 83 7.48 -11.35 -5.09
CA ALA A 83 8.25 -11.19 -3.85
C ALA A 83 8.10 -9.77 -3.25
N TYR A 84 8.02 -8.74 -4.11
CA TYR A 84 7.84 -7.36 -3.68
C TYR A 84 6.44 -7.12 -3.11
N SER A 85 5.37 -7.56 -3.77
CA SER A 85 4.02 -7.36 -3.23
C SER A 85 3.80 -8.14 -1.93
N ARG A 86 4.36 -9.34 -1.80
CA ARG A 86 4.34 -10.10 -0.54
C ARG A 86 5.03 -9.37 0.60
N LEU A 87 6.18 -8.71 0.35
CA LEU A 87 6.87 -7.89 1.35
C LEU A 87 5.96 -6.78 1.90
N PHE A 88 5.28 -6.06 1.01
CA PHE A 88 4.33 -5.01 1.41
C PHE A 88 3.13 -5.59 2.17
N LYS A 89 2.61 -6.73 1.74
CA LYS A 89 1.51 -7.42 2.43
C LYS A 89 1.92 -7.90 3.82
N THR A 90 3.12 -8.44 3.99
CA THR A 90 3.63 -8.86 5.31
C THR A 90 3.79 -7.68 6.25
N ALA A 91 4.25 -6.53 5.74
CA ALA A 91 4.40 -5.32 6.54
C ALA A 91 3.06 -4.66 6.90
N CYS A 92 2.07 -4.76 6.00
CA CYS A 92 0.74 -4.15 6.13
C CYS A 92 -0.35 -5.14 5.64
N PRO A 93 -0.74 -6.17 6.42
CA PRO A 93 -1.61 -7.26 5.94
C PRO A 93 -3.00 -6.84 5.47
N LYS A 94 -3.48 -5.70 5.98
CA LYS A 94 -4.80 -5.14 5.66
C LYS A 94 -4.74 -4.09 4.54
N ALA A 95 -3.56 -3.84 3.96
CA ALA A 95 -3.40 -2.91 2.85
C ALA A 95 -3.22 -3.67 1.53
N TYR A 96 -3.72 -3.06 0.46
CA TYR A 96 -3.42 -3.44 -0.92
C TYR A 96 -1.93 -3.25 -1.20
N SER A 97 -1.28 -4.34 -1.58
CA SER A 97 0.14 -4.43 -1.90
C SER A 97 0.46 -4.42 -3.40
N TYR A 98 -0.52 -4.73 -4.26
CA TYR A 98 -0.44 -4.67 -5.73
C TYR A 98 -1.83 -4.50 -6.36
N ALA A 99 -1.93 -4.38 -7.69
CA ALA A 99 -3.16 -3.96 -8.36
C ALA A 99 -4.36 -4.91 -8.16
N TYR A 100 -4.12 -6.23 -8.08
CA TYR A 100 -5.16 -7.26 -7.90
C TYR A 100 -5.04 -7.98 -6.56
N ASP A 101 -4.60 -7.26 -5.51
CA ASP A 101 -4.59 -7.81 -4.16
C ASP A 101 -5.99 -8.22 -3.69
N ASP A 102 -6.02 -9.12 -2.71
CA ASP A 102 -7.24 -9.75 -2.26
C ASP A 102 -8.21 -8.72 -1.62
N PRO A 103 -9.53 -8.91 -1.79
CA PRO A 103 -10.53 -7.95 -1.36
C PRO A 103 -10.70 -7.83 0.16
N THR A 104 -10.02 -8.64 1.00
CA THR A 104 -10.02 -8.42 2.46
C THR A 104 -9.38 -7.09 2.84
N SER A 105 -8.66 -6.46 1.91
CA SER A 105 -8.08 -5.12 2.04
C SER A 105 -9.01 -4.00 1.53
N ILE A 106 -10.26 -4.33 1.16
CA ILE A 106 -11.34 -3.39 0.84
C ILE A 106 -12.32 -3.40 2.00
N LEU A 107 -12.53 -2.24 2.61
CA LEU A 107 -13.61 -2.05 3.59
C LEU A 107 -14.81 -1.45 2.88
N THR A 108 -15.91 -2.19 2.88
CA THR A 108 -17.19 -1.68 2.42
C THR A 108 -17.91 -1.04 3.60
N CYS A 109 -18.15 0.26 3.51
CA CYS A 109 -18.94 1.01 4.49
C CYS A 109 -20.30 1.39 3.89
N SER A 110 -21.30 1.56 4.76
CA SER A 110 -22.63 2.04 4.37
C SER A 110 -22.57 3.40 3.68
N ALA A 111 -23.60 3.73 2.89
CA ALA A 111 -23.70 5.05 2.27
C ALA A 111 -23.69 6.12 3.37
N GLY A 112 -22.83 7.11 3.19
CA GLY A 112 -22.47 8.04 4.23
C GLY A 112 -21.62 7.41 5.33
N ALA A 113 -20.30 7.20 5.09
CA ALA A 113 -19.32 6.75 6.10
C ALA A 113 -18.17 7.76 6.41
N SER A 114 -17.77 7.96 7.67
CA SER A 114 -16.87 9.05 8.09
C SER A 114 -15.56 8.42 8.46
N TYR A 115 -14.46 9.01 7.99
CA TYR A 115 -13.16 8.36 8.10
C TYR A 115 -12.19 9.24 8.85
N ILE A 116 -11.41 8.62 9.72
CA ILE A 116 -10.26 9.26 10.36
C ILE A 116 -9.01 8.67 9.70
N VAL A 117 -8.22 9.53 9.07
CA VAL A 117 -6.92 9.14 8.52
C VAL A 117 -5.84 9.56 9.52
N THR A 118 -5.24 8.57 10.19
CA THR A 118 -4.16 8.81 11.15
C THR A 118 -2.82 8.44 10.54
N PHE A 119 -1.93 9.43 10.40
CA PHE A 119 -0.55 9.17 10.02
C PHE A 119 0.28 8.80 11.24
N CYS A 120 1.03 7.69 11.14
CA CYS A 120 1.92 7.19 12.19
C CYS A 120 1.23 7.01 13.57
N PRO A 121 0.17 6.20 13.70
CA PRO A 121 -0.61 6.04 14.95
C PRO A 121 0.18 5.43 16.12
N HIS A 122 1.39 4.94 15.88
CA HIS A 122 2.24 4.25 16.86
C HIS A 122 3.64 4.87 17.03
N ARG A 123 3.80 6.18 16.79
CA ARG A 123 5.05 6.85 17.19
C ARG A 123 5.15 6.86 18.72
N ARG A 124 5.89 5.90 19.28
CA ARG A 124 6.61 6.06 20.54
C ARG A 124 8.07 6.25 20.22
#